data_AF-W5T5V4-F1
#
_entry.id   AF-W5T5V4-F1
#
_cell.length_a   1.000
_cell.length_b   1.000
_cell.length_c   1.000
_cell.angle_alpha   90.00
_cell.angle_beta   90.00
_cell.angle_gamma   90.00
#
_symmetry.space_group_name_H-M   'P 1'
#
loop_
_entity.id
_entity.type
_entity.pdbx_description
1 polymer ?
#
loop_
_entity_poly.entity_id
_entity_poly.type
_entity_poly.pdbx_seq_one_letter_code
_entity_poly.pdbx_strand_id
1 'polypeptide(L)'
;MQNFFITTFLLSLLVLVACNSGTDQTNNKGGTPLTEEMYKAELEKQKIEYALMELNLRATIAQKTLDIHSDKNWSKEDPAQFKMHDDTNNNAAFDILKKNNKAYNHNDNKNLRRKFYLALEYHTDSITSFGLILNKLAEGAVEQPPNPQYKLLETIVDKVTALSTNYFETAFIPLTNKKDKLNSLSIDDLESLQTHFRDLDEKRQIIRHRANAIQNKFKDPQGNIGQQDQLIKHIDDNKKEFIESFAAIEQ
;
A
#
# COMPACT_ATOMS: atom_id res chain seq x y z
N MET A 1 -17.50 10.32 9.85
CA MET A 1 -17.62 8.95 10.40
C MET A 1 -16.22 8.44 10.65
N GLN A 2 -15.94 8.12 11.91
CA GLN A 2 -14.60 7.88 12.45
C GLN A 2 -14.27 6.40 12.24
N ASN A 3 -13.47 6.08 11.23
CA ASN A 3 -12.97 4.72 11.03
C ASN A 3 -11.83 4.49 12.04
N PHE A 4 -12.17 3.81 13.14
CA PHE A 4 -11.20 3.17 14.03
C PHE A 4 -10.39 2.15 13.22
N PHE A 5 -9.17 2.51 12.85
CA PHE A 5 -8.18 1.50 12.44
C PHE A 5 -7.68 0.81 13.71
N ILE A 6 -7.91 -0.49 13.77
CA ILE A 6 -7.43 -1.36 14.85
C ILE A 6 -5.89 -1.38 14.77
N THR A 7 -5.25 -0.51 15.54
CA THR A 7 -3.81 -0.52 15.79
C THR A 7 -3.57 -0.70 17.28
N THR A 8 -3.94 -1.86 17.81
CA THR A 8 -3.48 -2.33 19.14
C THR A 8 -3.82 -3.80 19.30
N PHE A 9 -2.95 -4.70 18.81
CA PHE A 9 -2.89 -6.05 19.35
C PHE A 9 -1.54 -6.69 19.04
N LEU A 10 -0.49 -6.33 19.79
CA LEU A 10 0.79 -7.05 19.79
C LEU A 10 1.66 -6.70 21.01
N LEU A 11 1.04 -6.51 22.19
CA LEU A 11 1.78 -6.24 23.43
C LEU A 11 1.08 -6.80 24.67
N SER A 12 0.67 -8.06 24.61
CA SER A 12 0.13 -8.78 25.78
C SER A 12 0.53 -10.26 25.82
N LEU A 13 1.80 -10.58 25.51
CA LEU A 13 2.33 -11.93 25.69
C LEU A 13 3.64 -12.02 26.51
N LEU A 14 4.04 -10.94 27.20
CA LEU A 14 5.24 -10.91 28.04
C LEU A 14 4.98 -10.86 29.56
N VAL A 15 3.81 -11.33 30.03
CA VAL A 15 3.54 -11.41 31.48
C VAL A 15 2.94 -12.75 31.86
N LEU A 16 3.72 -13.83 31.87
CA LEU A 16 3.40 -15.06 32.63
C LEU A 16 4.66 -15.84 33.07
N VAL A 17 5.73 -15.18 33.53
CA VAL A 17 6.74 -15.85 34.38
C VAL A 17 7.28 -14.90 35.45
N ALA A 18 6.41 -14.29 36.24
CA ALA A 18 6.75 -13.76 37.56
C ALA A 18 5.48 -13.25 38.26
N CYS A 19 4.88 -14.10 39.09
CA CYS A 19 4.20 -13.74 40.34
C CYS A 19 3.45 -14.97 40.85
N ASN A 20 4.12 -15.78 41.67
CA ASN A 20 3.45 -16.45 42.77
C ASN A 20 4.37 -16.44 43.99
N SER A 21 4.47 -15.27 44.64
CA SER A 21 4.93 -15.20 46.03
C SER A 21 3.72 -15.48 46.92
N GLY A 22 3.42 -16.77 47.08
CA GLY A 22 2.37 -17.27 47.95
C GLY A 22 2.80 -18.64 48.47
N THR A 23 3.34 -18.64 49.69
CA THR A 23 3.56 -19.82 50.52
C THR A 23 2.29 -20.65 50.64
N ASP A 24 2.31 -21.89 50.13
CA ASP A 24 1.92 -23.07 50.91
C ASP A 24 2.22 -24.38 50.16
N GLN A 25 2.57 -25.38 50.96
CA GLN A 25 3.22 -26.62 50.56
C GLN A 25 2.31 -27.63 49.84
N THR A 26 2.99 -28.56 49.16
CA THR A 26 2.54 -29.90 48.73
C THR A 26 1.52 -29.98 47.59
N ASN A 27 2.02 -30.22 46.37
CA ASN A 27 1.79 -31.49 45.68
C ASN A 27 2.59 -31.55 44.37
N ASN A 28 3.28 -32.68 44.17
CA ASN A 28 4.07 -33.01 42.99
C ASN A 28 3.32 -32.74 41.67
N LYS A 29 3.76 -31.72 40.95
CA LYS A 29 3.86 -31.76 39.49
C LYS A 29 5.28 -31.34 39.13
N GLY A 30 6.19 -32.31 39.18
CA GLY A 30 7.55 -32.16 38.66
C GLY A 30 7.47 -31.95 37.14
N GLY A 31 7.30 -30.70 36.72
CA GLY A 31 7.78 -30.30 35.41
C GLY A 31 9.29 -30.38 35.47
N THR A 32 9.89 -31.29 34.71
CA THR A 32 11.34 -31.29 34.49
C THR A 32 11.72 -29.89 34.03
N PRO A 33 12.66 -29.19 34.70
CA PRO A 33 13.14 -27.91 34.21
C PRO A 33 13.57 -28.08 32.76
N LEU A 34 13.08 -27.23 31.86
CA LEU A 34 13.54 -27.22 30.46
C LEU A 34 15.06 -27.12 30.48
N THR A 35 15.74 -28.04 29.80
CA THR A 35 17.17 -27.88 29.57
C THR A 35 17.37 -26.68 28.64
N GLU A 36 18.55 -26.08 28.66
CA GLU A 36 18.93 -24.99 27.75
C GLU A 36 18.65 -25.37 26.28
N GLU A 37 18.86 -26.64 25.92
CA GLU A 37 18.56 -27.17 24.59
C GLU A 37 17.05 -27.22 24.29
N MET A 38 16.22 -27.65 25.25
CA MET A 38 14.77 -27.65 25.09
C MET A 38 14.21 -26.23 24.98
N TYR A 39 14.78 -25.27 25.72
CA TYR A 39 14.40 -23.87 25.62
C TYR A 39 14.71 -23.29 24.24
N LYS A 40 15.90 -23.58 23.69
CA LYS A 40 16.28 -23.16 22.33
C LYS A 40 15.38 -23.76 21.26
N ALA A 41 15.08 -25.06 21.34
CA ALA A 41 14.19 -25.73 20.39
C ALA A 41 12.76 -25.15 20.41
N GLU A 42 12.22 -24.86 21.61
CA GLU A 42 10.90 -24.23 21.74
C GLU A 42 10.90 -22.80 21.20
N LEU A 43 11.97 -22.03 21.44
CA LEU A 43 12.12 -20.68 20.90
C LEU A 43 12.20 -20.67 19.36
N GLU A 44 12.97 -21.59 18.77
CA GLU A 44 13.07 -21.75 17.31
C GLU A 44 11.70 -22.12 16.71
N LYS A 45 10.98 -23.05 17.33
CA LYS A 45 9.64 -23.41 16.92
C LYS A 45 8.69 -22.20 16.94
N GLN A 46 8.71 -21.41 18.02
CA GLN A 46 7.88 -20.20 18.12
C GLN A 46 8.22 -19.15 17.06
N LYS A 47 9.52 -18.95 16.77
CA LYS A 47 9.97 -18.07 15.68
C LYS A 47 9.43 -18.50 14.32
N ILE A 48 9.52 -19.80 14.02
CA ILE A 48 8.98 -20.38 12.78
C ILE A 48 7.47 -20.18 12.70
N GLU A 49 6.73 -20.54 13.75
CA GLU A 49 5.27 -20.40 13.79
C GLU A 49 4.84 -18.95 13.58
N TYR A 50 5.53 -18.00 14.21
CA TYR A 50 5.27 -16.58 14.06
C TYR A 50 5.58 -16.08 12.64
N ALA A 51 6.71 -16.45 12.06
CA ALA A 51 7.07 -16.07 10.69
C ALA A 51 6.07 -16.60 9.66
N LEU A 52 5.68 -17.87 9.79
CA LEU A 52 4.65 -18.48 8.94
C LEU A 52 3.31 -17.78 9.10
N MET A 53 2.88 -17.48 10.32
CA MET A 53 1.63 -16.76 10.57
C MET A 53 1.63 -15.38 9.88
N GLU A 54 2.70 -14.60 10.06
CA GLU A 54 2.79 -13.25 9.50
C GLU A 54 2.81 -13.24 7.97
N LEU A 55 3.60 -14.13 7.36
CA LEU A 55 3.72 -14.24 5.90
C LEU A 55 2.41 -14.73 5.28
N ASN A 56 1.75 -15.72 5.89
CA ASN A 56 0.44 -16.20 5.42
C ASN A 56 -0.65 -15.15 5.55
N LEU A 57 -0.67 -14.37 6.63
CA LEU A 57 -1.61 -13.28 6.82
C LEU A 57 -1.43 -12.22 5.73
N ARG A 58 -0.18 -11.80 5.48
CA ARG A 58 0.17 -10.86 4.41
C ARG A 58 -0.22 -11.34 3.03
N ALA A 59 0.12 -12.59 2.70
CA ALA A 59 -0.28 -13.21 1.46
C ALA A 59 -1.82 -13.20 1.30
N THR A 60 -2.55 -13.56 2.35
CA THR A 60 -4.01 -13.60 2.33
C THR A 60 -4.63 -12.22 2.13
N ILE A 61 -4.10 -11.18 2.77
CA ILE A 61 -4.56 -9.81 2.58
C ILE A 61 -4.29 -9.34 1.15
N ALA A 62 -3.07 -9.55 0.65
CA ALA A 62 -2.70 -9.15 -0.71
C ALA A 62 -3.51 -9.92 -1.78
N GLN A 63 -3.80 -11.20 -1.55
CA GLN A 63 -4.61 -12.02 -2.45
C GLN A 63 -5.98 -11.39 -2.68
N LYS A 64 -6.66 -10.89 -1.63
CA LYS A 64 -7.97 -10.24 -1.79
C LYS A 64 -7.92 -9.06 -2.76
N THR A 65 -6.86 -8.24 -2.69
CA THR A 65 -6.67 -7.11 -3.60
C THR A 65 -6.31 -7.59 -5.03
N LEU A 66 -5.48 -8.63 -5.14
CA LEU A 66 -5.12 -9.24 -6.43
C LEU A 66 -6.30 -9.94 -7.11
N ASP A 67 -7.23 -10.51 -6.34
CA ASP A 67 -8.47 -11.10 -6.87
C ASP A 67 -9.33 -10.02 -7.51
N ILE A 68 -9.48 -8.85 -6.86
CA ILE A 68 -10.14 -7.68 -7.46
C ILE A 68 -9.39 -7.24 -8.72
N HIS A 69 -8.05 -7.24 -8.68
CA HIS A 69 -7.22 -6.84 -9.82
C HIS A 69 -7.30 -7.77 -11.03
N SER A 70 -7.52 -9.06 -10.81
CA SER A 70 -7.64 -10.06 -11.87
C SER A 70 -9.08 -10.25 -12.35
N ASP A 71 -10.07 -9.80 -11.58
CA ASP A 71 -11.48 -9.88 -11.95
C ASP A 71 -11.81 -8.99 -13.16
N LYS A 72 -12.03 -9.65 -14.31
CA LYS A 72 -12.44 -9.01 -15.56
C LYS A 72 -13.84 -8.38 -15.50
N ASN A 73 -14.67 -8.83 -14.56
CA ASN A 73 -16.04 -8.36 -14.35
C ASN A 73 -16.12 -7.26 -13.28
N TRP A 74 -14.99 -6.81 -12.73
CA TRP A 74 -14.98 -5.74 -11.75
C TRP A 74 -15.61 -4.46 -12.34
N SER A 75 -16.75 -4.08 -11.78
CA SER A 75 -17.67 -3.08 -12.37
C SER A 75 -17.73 -1.76 -11.59
N LYS A 76 -16.77 -1.51 -10.68
CA LYS A 76 -16.77 -0.29 -9.86
C LYS A 76 -16.14 0.91 -10.56
N GLU A 77 -15.39 0.70 -11.63
CA GLU A 77 -15.00 1.78 -12.53
C GLU A 77 -16.24 2.24 -13.29
N ASP A 78 -16.76 3.40 -12.90
CA ASP A 78 -17.86 4.06 -13.58
C ASP A 78 -17.39 4.68 -14.91
N PRO A 79 -18.31 5.09 -15.81
CA PRO A 79 -17.93 5.72 -17.07
C PRO A 79 -17.03 6.96 -16.92
N ALA A 80 -17.13 7.73 -15.83
CA ALA A 80 -16.24 8.87 -15.56
C ALA A 80 -14.91 8.44 -14.92
N GLN A 81 -14.65 7.14 -14.80
CA GLN A 81 -13.40 6.53 -14.36
C GLN A 81 -12.91 7.11 -13.02
N PHE A 82 -13.79 7.12 -12.01
CA PHE A 82 -13.57 7.77 -10.72
C PHE A 82 -13.33 9.29 -10.83
N LYS A 83 -14.10 9.95 -11.69
CA LYS A 83 -14.05 11.38 -12.00
C LYS A 83 -12.77 11.84 -12.69
N MET A 84 -11.91 10.93 -13.16
CA MET A 84 -10.69 11.28 -13.89
C MET A 84 -10.90 11.37 -15.41
N HIS A 85 -12.12 11.12 -15.89
CA HIS A 85 -12.56 11.29 -17.27
C HIS A 85 -13.85 12.14 -17.31
N ASP A 86 -13.91 13.11 -18.23
CA ASP A 86 -15.13 13.87 -18.55
C ASP A 86 -15.43 13.83 -20.06
N ASP A 87 -16.53 13.18 -20.43
CA ASP A 87 -17.05 13.11 -21.81
C ASP A 87 -17.42 14.48 -22.41
N THR A 88 -17.63 15.49 -21.57
CA THR A 88 -18.12 16.81 -22.01
C THR A 88 -16.99 17.69 -22.51
N ASN A 89 -15.98 17.90 -21.67
CA ASN A 89 -14.93 18.88 -21.94
C ASN A 89 -13.57 18.23 -22.28
N ASN A 90 -13.42 16.92 -22.07
CA ASN A 90 -12.15 16.19 -22.22
C ASN A 90 -10.97 16.89 -21.52
N ASN A 91 -11.21 17.40 -20.31
CA ASN A 91 -10.25 18.19 -19.55
C ASN A 91 -9.87 17.55 -18.20
N ALA A 92 -10.32 16.32 -17.93
CA ALA A 92 -9.90 15.59 -16.75
C ALA A 92 -8.54 14.90 -16.98
N ALA A 93 -7.92 14.43 -15.89
CA ALA A 93 -6.55 13.92 -15.94
C ALA A 93 -6.36 12.77 -16.95
N PHE A 94 -7.31 11.85 -17.05
CA PHE A 94 -7.23 10.72 -18.00
C PHE A 94 -7.59 11.10 -19.44
N ASP A 95 -8.20 12.26 -19.66
CA ASP A 95 -8.44 12.81 -20.99
C ASP A 95 -7.16 13.44 -21.55
N ILE A 96 -6.41 14.11 -20.68
CA ILE A 96 -5.20 14.86 -21.02
C ILE A 96 -3.98 13.95 -21.10
N LEU A 97 -3.79 13.05 -20.14
CA LEU A 97 -2.66 12.13 -20.13
C LEU A 97 -2.71 11.16 -21.31
N LYS A 98 -1.58 10.94 -21.97
CA LYS A 98 -1.45 9.93 -23.02
C LYS A 98 -0.44 8.85 -22.66
N LYS A 99 -0.78 7.61 -23.03
CA LYS A 99 0.15 6.48 -23.10
C LYS A 99 -0.07 5.75 -24.42
N ASN A 100 1.00 5.33 -25.09
CA ASN A 100 0.93 4.63 -26.37
C ASN A 100 0.12 5.40 -27.43
N ASN A 101 0.31 6.73 -27.51
CA ASN A 101 -0.42 7.65 -28.39
C ASN A 101 -1.94 7.71 -28.19
N LYS A 102 -2.47 7.18 -27.08
CA LYS A 102 -3.90 7.22 -26.74
C LYS A 102 -4.10 7.84 -25.36
N ALA A 103 -5.24 8.52 -25.17
CA ALA A 103 -5.62 9.06 -23.87
C ALA A 103 -5.70 7.95 -22.82
N TYR A 104 -5.39 8.26 -21.57
CA TYR A 104 -5.44 7.30 -20.46
C TYR A 104 -6.86 6.74 -20.27
N ASN A 105 -7.88 7.51 -20.63
CA ASN A 105 -9.29 7.08 -20.60
C ASN A 105 -9.63 5.97 -21.60
N HIS A 106 -8.83 5.80 -22.65
CA HIS A 106 -9.14 4.90 -23.76
C HIS A 106 -9.12 3.43 -23.30
N ASN A 107 -9.94 2.58 -23.92
CA ASN A 107 -10.03 1.16 -23.55
C ASN A 107 -8.70 0.40 -23.64
N ASP A 108 -7.88 0.69 -24.65
CA ASP A 108 -6.50 0.17 -24.76
C ASP A 108 -5.63 0.43 -23.52
N ASN A 109 -5.91 1.51 -22.79
CA ASN A 109 -5.18 1.88 -21.57
C ASN A 109 -5.88 1.39 -20.28
N LYS A 110 -6.92 0.55 -20.39
CA LYS A 110 -7.64 0.00 -19.22
C LYS A 110 -6.73 -0.74 -18.25
N ASN A 111 -5.77 -1.52 -18.73
CA ASN A 111 -4.84 -2.23 -17.86
C ASN A 111 -3.93 -1.27 -17.08
N LEU A 112 -3.54 -0.13 -17.67
CA LEU A 112 -2.76 0.90 -16.98
C LEU A 112 -3.59 1.57 -15.88
N ARG A 113 -4.87 1.86 -16.15
CA ARG A 113 -5.79 2.35 -15.11
C ARG A 113 -5.98 1.35 -13.98
N ARG A 114 -6.11 0.05 -14.28
CA ARG A 114 -6.19 -1.00 -13.25
C ARG A 114 -4.93 -1.11 -12.38
N LYS A 115 -3.74 -0.89 -12.94
CA LYS A 115 -2.50 -0.79 -12.15
C LYS A 115 -2.52 0.43 -11.24
N PHE A 116 -2.97 1.57 -11.76
CA PHE A 116 -3.17 2.77 -10.95
C PHE A 116 -4.15 2.53 -9.79
N TYR A 117 -5.29 1.85 -10.04
CA TYR A 117 -6.25 1.48 -8.98
C TYR A 117 -5.68 0.47 -7.98
N LEU A 118 -4.85 -0.46 -8.44
CA LEU A 118 -4.16 -1.44 -7.60
C LEU A 118 -3.20 -0.79 -6.61
N ALA A 119 -2.48 0.26 -7.01
CA ALA A 119 -1.61 1.03 -6.10
C ALA A 119 -2.39 1.64 -4.92
N LEU A 120 -3.68 1.91 -5.13
CA LEU A 120 -4.62 2.40 -4.13
C LEU A 120 -5.53 1.29 -3.58
N GLU A 121 -5.16 0.04 -3.82
CA GLU A 121 -5.82 -1.18 -3.31
C GLU A 121 -7.31 -1.25 -3.62
N TYR A 122 -7.73 -0.66 -4.75
CA TYR A 122 -9.12 -0.57 -5.15
C TYR A 122 -10.05 0.12 -4.13
N HIS A 123 -9.50 0.90 -3.20
CA HIS A 123 -10.28 1.77 -2.32
C HIS A 123 -10.85 2.94 -3.12
N THR A 124 -12.13 2.85 -3.49
CA THR A 124 -12.81 3.81 -4.39
C THR A 124 -12.73 5.25 -3.91
N ASP A 125 -12.83 5.48 -2.60
CA ASP A 125 -12.72 6.82 -2.01
C ASP A 125 -11.31 7.38 -2.16
N SER A 126 -10.28 6.55 -1.97
CA SER A 126 -8.88 6.93 -2.17
C SER A 126 -8.58 7.21 -3.64
N ILE A 127 -9.09 6.37 -4.56
CA ILE A 127 -8.96 6.57 -6.00
C ILE A 127 -9.60 7.89 -6.43
N THR A 128 -10.85 8.13 -6.02
CA THR A 128 -11.57 9.35 -6.36
C THR A 128 -10.88 10.59 -5.77
N SER A 129 -10.49 10.52 -4.49
CA SER A 129 -9.81 11.60 -3.78
C SER A 129 -8.50 12.00 -4.46
N PHE A 130 -7.72 11.00 -4.88
CA PHE A 130 -6.48 11.25 -5.60
C PHE A 130 -6.72 11.76 -7.03
N GLY A 131 -7.74 11.23 -7.71
CA GLY A 131 -8.15 11.71 -9.03
C GLY A 131 -8.52 13.20 -9.06
N LEU A 132 -9.13 13.72 -7.99
CA LEU A 132 -9.41 15.16 -7.88
C LEU A 132 -8.14 16.02 -7.86
N ILE A 133 -7.08 15.56 -7.19
CA ILE A 133 -5.77 16.23 -7.20
C ILE A 133 -5.18 16.18 -8.61
N LEU A 134 -5.25 15.03 -9.28
CA LEU A 134 -4.75 14.88 -10.65
C LEU A 134 -5.51 15.80 -11.63
N ASN A 135 -6.83 15.90 -11.52
CA ASN A 135 -7.62 16.82 -12.35
C ASN A 135 -7.20 18.27 -12.13
N LYS A 136 -6.94 18.65 -10.87
CA LYS A 136 -6.45 20.00 -10.55
C LYS A 136 -5.08 20.28 -11.16
N LEU A 137 -4.22 19.27 -11.21
CA LEU A 137 -2.94 19.32 -11.93
C LEU A 137 -3.12 19.25 -13.45
N ALA A 138 -4.23 18.75 -13.96
CA ALA A 138 -4.47 18.65 -15.40
C ALA A 138 -4.99 19.97 -16.01
N GLU A 139 -5.65 20.83 -15.22
CA GLU A 139 -6.04 22.18 -15.63
C GLU A 139 -4.82 22.92 -16.25
N GLY A 140 -4.84 23.28 -17.53
CA GLY A 140 -3.71 23.98 -18.18
C GLY A 140 -2.48 23.12 -18.51
N ALA A 141 -2.52 21.81 -18.26
CA ALA A 141 -1.51 20.88 -18.76
C ALA A 141 -1.59 20.76 -20.29
N VAL A 142 -0.44 20.86 -20.96
CA VAL A 142 -0.32 20.76 -22.42
C VAL A 142 0.64 19.63 -22.73
N GLU A 143 0.21 18.66 -23.53
CA GLU A 143 0.99 17.46 -23.90
C GLU A 143 2.01 17.75 -25.00
N GLN A 144 1.70 18.63 -25.97
CA GLN A 144 2.54 18.88 -27.14
C GLN A 144 2.66 20.38 -27.46
N PRO A 145 3.86 20.98 -27.32
CA PRO A 145 5.00 20.44 -26.57
C PRO A 145 4.66 20.29 -25.08
N PRO A 146 5.22 19.29 -24.37
CA PRO A 146 4.85 19.03 -22.98
C PRO A 146 5.31 20.15 -22.06
N ASN A 147 4.36 20.84 -21.41
CA ASN A 147 4.67 21.85 -20.41
C ASN A 147 5.05 21.21 -19.05
N PRO A 148 5.64 21.97 -18.10
CA PRO A 148 6.07 21.42 -16.80
C PRO A 148 4.95 20.69 -16.03
N GLN A 149 3.73 21.19 -16.15
CA GLN A 149 2.56 20.65 -15.49
C GLN A 149 2.15 19.28 -16.03
N TYR A 150 2.14 19.12 -17.37
CA TYR A 150 1.93 17.82 -18.01
C TYR A 150 2.98 16.80 -17.56
N LYS A 151 4.27 17.20 -17.54
CA LYS A 151 5.37 16.32 -17.10
C LYS A 151 5.23 15.89 -15.64
N LEU A 152 4.78 16.79 -14.78
CA LEU A 152 4.50 16.48 -13.38
C LEU A 152 3.37 15.45 -13.26
N LEU A 153 2.26 15.68 -13.97
CA LEU A 153 1.12 14.77 -14.00
C LEU A 153 1.52 13.37 -14.48
N GLU A 154 2.27 13.29 -15.59
CA GLU A 154 2.82 12.05 -16.14
C GLU A 154 3.73 11.34 -15.11
N THR A 155 4.65 12.08 -14.47
CA THR A 155 5.57 11.53 -13.46
C THR A 155 4.81 10.91 -12.28
N ILE A 156 3.77 11.60 -11.78
CA ILE A 156 2.97 11.09 -10.66
C ILE A 156 2.27 9.79 -11.04
N VAL A 157 1.61 9.74 -12.21
CA VAL A 157 0.88 8.55 -12.66
C VAL A 157 1.82 7.37 -12.94
N ASP A 158 2.99 7.62 -13.54
CA ASP A 158 3.99 6.57 -13.77
C ASP A 158 4.55 6.04 -12.44
N LYS A 159 4.80 6.90 -11.44
CA LYS A 159 5.28 6.47 -10.12
C LYS A 159 4.24 5.66 -9.34
N VAL A 160 2.96 6.07 -9.37
CA VAL A 160 1.87 5.31 -8.75
C VAL A 160 1.71 3.94 -9.41
N THR A 161 1.81 3.90 -10.74
CA THR A 161 1.79 2.64 -11.49
C THR A 161 2.99 1.77 -11.11
N ALA A 162 4.19 2.33 -10.99
CA ALA A 162 5.39 1.61 -10.55
C ALA A 162 5.25 1.04 -9.12
N LEU A 163 4.61 1.78 -8.20
CA LEU A 163 4.31 1.29 -6.86
C LEU A 163 3.46 0.01 -6.92
N SER A 164 2.42 -0.03 -7.76
CA SER A 164 1.62 -1.25 -7.93
C SER A 164 2.44 -2.42 -8.45
N THR A 165 3.31 -2.19 -9.44
CA THR A 165 4.19 -3.22 -10.00
C THR A 165 5.13 -3.75 -8.90
N ASN A 166 5.85 -2.88 -8.20
CA ASN A 166 6.88 -3.31 -7.24
C ASN A 166 6.28 -3.97 -5.99
N TYR A 167 5.21 -3.41 -5.45
CA TYR A 167 4.57 -3.94 -4.25
C TYR A 167 3.76 -5.20 -4.58
N PHE A 168 2.81 -5.12 -5.52
CA PHE A 168 1.93 -6.25 -5.79
C PHE A 168 2.51 -7.26 -6.76
N GLU A 169 2.90 -6.83 -7.97
CA GLU A 169 3.28 -7.77 -9.03
C GLU A 169 4.61 -8.47 -8.74
N THR A 170 5.60 -7.72 -8.24
CA THR A 170 6.94 -8.26 -8.00
C THR A 170 7.07 -8.93 -6.63
N ALA A 171 6.47 -8.39 -5.56
CA ALA A 171 6.58 -8.98 -4.22
C ALA A 171 5.41 -9.93 -3.87
N PHE A 172 4.16 -9.43 -3.93
CA PHE A 172 3.03 -10.21 -3.43
C PHE A 172 2.53 -11.33 -4.34
N ILE A 173 2.61 -11.20 -5.67
CA ILE A 173 2.23 -12.31 -6.57
C ILE A 173 3.13 -13.55 -6.30
N PRO A 174 4.47 -13.43 -6.21
CA PRO A 174 5.29 -14.58 -5.82
C PRO A 174 4.97 -15.15 -4.44
N LEU A 175 4.75 -14.30 -3.43
CA LEU A 175 4.42 -14.75 -2.07
C LEU A 175 3.09 -15.51 -2.05
N THR A 176 2.05 -14.95 -2.68
CA THR A 176 0.71 -15.55 -2.73
C THR A 176 0.72 -16.90 -3.45
N ASN A 177 1.41 -16.99 -4.59
CA ASN A 177 1.55 -18.23 -5.36
C ASN A 177 2.34 -19.34 -4.65
N LYS A 178 3.16 -18.98 -3.64
CA LYS A 178 4.06 -19.92 -2.94
C LYS A 178 3.76 -20.04 -1.44
N LYS A 179 2.68 -19.44 -0.93
CA LYS A 179 2.37 -19.42 0.51
C LYS A 179 2.28 -20.83 1.13
N ASP A 180 1.75 -21.80 0.38
CA ASP A 180 1.62 -23.19 0.84
C ASP A 180 2.96 -23.95 0.90
N LYS A 181 4.05 -23.31 0.45
CA LYS A 181 5.42 -23.83 0.49
C LYS A 181 6.31 -23.10 1.50
N LEU A 182 5.76 -22.16 2.29
CA LEU A 182 6.54 -21.43 3.28
C LEU A 182 7.13 -22.36 4.36
N ASN A 183 6.44 -23.45 4.68
CA ASN A 183 6.89 -24.46 5.64
C ASN A 183 8.10 -25.28 5.14
N SER A 184 8.51 -25.17 3.87
CA SER A 184 9.72 -25.82 3.36
C SER A 184 10.97 -24.94 3.45
N LEU A 185 10.84 -23.70 3.91
CA LEU A 185 11.96 -22.77 4.06
C LEU A 185 12.73 -23.06 5.35
N SER A 186 14.03 -22.74 5.34
CA SER A 186 14.82 -22.71 6.57
C SER A 186 14.36 -21.57 7.48
N ILE A 187 14.73 -21.62 8.76
CA ILE A 187 14.41 -20.54 9.70
C ILE A 187 15.04 -19.21 9.24
N ASP A 188 16.28 -19.22 8.77
CA ASP A 188 16.99 -18.03 8.28
C ASP A 188 16.29 -17.44 7.04
N ASP A 189 15.83 -18.29 6.11
CA ASP A 189 15.07 -17.84 4.94
C ASP A 189 13.71 -17.26 5.33
N LEU A 190 13.03 -17.86 6.32
CA LEU A 190 11.76 -17.34 6.84
C LEU A 190 11.92 -15.98 7.50
N GLU A 191 12.95 -15.81 8.35
CA GLU A 191 13.25 -14.54 9.03
C GLU A 191 13.65 -13.45 8.01
N SER A 192 14.45 -13.81 7.00
CA SER A 192 14.82 -12.90 5.91
C SER A 192 13.60 -12.46 5.09
N LEU A 193 12.75 -13.40 4.71
CA LEU A 193 11.52 -13.13 3.95
C LEU A 193 10.53 -12.28 4.76
N GLN A 194 10.36 -12.60 6.05
CA GLN A 194 9.52 -11.83 6.96
C GLN A 194 10.02 -10.38 7.09
N THR A 195 11.33 -10.19 7.27
CA THR A 195 11.94 -8.86 7.36
C THR A 195 11.72 -8.07 6.07
N HIS A 196 11.96 -8.68 4.91
CA HIS A 196 11.72 -8.05 3.63
C HIS A 196 10.27 -7.55 3.47
N PHE A 197 9.28 -8.38 3.82
CA PHE A 197 7.88 -7.98 3.73
C PHE A 197 7.46 -6.93 4.77
N ARG A 198 8.08 -6.91 5.96
CA ARG A 198 7.89 -5.82 6.93
C ARG A 198 8.42 -4.50 6.39
N ASP A 199 9.61 -4.49 5.81
CA ASP A 199 10.20 -3.28 5.21
C ASP A 199 9.33 -2.75 4.06
N LEU A 200 8.79 -3.65 3.22
CA LEU A 200 7.85 -3.28 2.16
C LEU A 200 6.59 -2.64 2.72
N ASP A 201 6.01 -3.21 3.78
CA ASP A 201 4.82 -2.67 4.43
C ASP A 201 5.09 -1.32 5.08
N GLU A 202 6.22 -1.15 5.76
CA GLU A 202 6.63 0.12 6.36
C GLU A 202 6.76 1.22 5.31
N LYS A 203 7.46 0.96 4.21
CA LYS A 203 7.56 1.90 3.08
C LYS A 203 6.18 2.24 2.52
N ARG A 204 5.32 1.23 2.31
CA ARG A 204 3.93 1.44 1.85
C ARG A 204 3.10 2.27 2.84
N GLN A 205 3.26 2.09 4.14
CA GLN A 205 2.58 2.89 5.16
C GLN A 205 3.05 4.35 5.15
N ILE A 206 4.35 4.59 4.99
CA ILE A 206 4.91 5.95 4.86
C ILE A 206 4.31 6.66 3.64
N ILE A 207 4.27 5.99 2.48
CA ILE A 207 3.65 6.53 1.26
C ILE A 207 2.17 6.85 1.52
N ARG A 208 1.39 5.90 2.08
CA ARG A 208 -0.03 6.13 2.38
C ARG A 208 -0.23 7.30 3.35
N HIS A 209 0.60 7.41 4.37
CA HIS A 209 0.52 8.51 5.33
C HIS A 209 0.74 9.87 4.66
N ARG A 210 1.79 9.98 3.83
CA ARG A 210 2.11 11.20 3.09
C ARG A 210 1.01 11.56 2.07
N ALA A 211 0.53 10.58 1.31
CA ALA A 211 -0.60 10.76 0.39
C ALA A 211 -1.85 11.26 1.11
N ASN A 212 -2.20 10.67 2.26
CA ASN A 212 -3.33 11.10 3.07
C ASN A 212 -3.14 12.54 3.58
N ALA A 213 -1.94 12.92 4.01
CA ALA A 213 -1.66 14.28 4.46
C ALA A 213 -1.90 15.31 3.35
N ILE A 214 -1.45 15.04 2.12
CA ILE A 214 -1.71 15.90 0.95
C ILE A 214 -3.20 15.96 0.65
N GLN A 215 -3.90 14.82 0.62
CA GLN A 215 -5.33 14.78 0.37
C GLN A 215 -6.14 15.54 1.42
N ASN A 216 -5.76 15.47 2.68
CA ASN A 216 -6.41 16.21 3.76
C ASN A 216 -6.19 17.72 3.61
N LYS A 217 -4.96 18.15 3.32
CA LYS A 217 -4.66 19.57 3.03
C LYS A 217 -5.42 20.09 1.80
N PHE A 218 -5.58 19.25 0.78
CA PHE A 218 -6.31 19.60 -0.45
C PHE A 218 -7.81 19.80 -0.21
N LYS A 219 -8.41 19.00 0.69
CA LYS A 219 -9.83 19.08 1.04
C LYS A 219 -10.15 20.10 2.12
N ASP A 220 -9.14 20.64 2.80
CA ASP A 220 -9.34 21.59 3.89
C ASP A 220 -9.92 22.90 3.33
N PRO A 221 -11.17 23.27 3.68
CA PRO A 221 -11.78 24.51 3.20
C PRO A 221 -11.10 25.77 3.77
N GLN A 222 -10.33 25.63 4.87
CA GLN A 222 -9.49 26.68 5.43
C GLN A 222 -8.06 26.64 4.86
N GLY A 223 -7.72 25.58 4.11
CA GLY A 223 -6.43 25.39 3.48
C GLY A 223 -6.35 26.06 2.10
N ASN A 224 -5.16 26.53 1.73
CA ASN A 224 -4.95 27.21 0.46
C ASN A 224 -4.68 26.25 -0.71
N ILE A 225 -4.24 25.01 -0.47
CA ILE A 225 -3.73 24.13 -1.56
C ILE A 225 -4.83 23.49 -2.42
N GLY A 226 -6.11 23.71 -2.11
CA GLY A 226 -7.22 23.29 -2.99
C GLY A 226 -7.28 24.09 -4.30
N GLN A 227 -6.67 25.27 -4.34
CA GLN A 227 -6.49 26.07 -5.55
C GLN A 227 -5.27 25.61 -6.33
N GLN A 228 -5.31 25.79 -7.66
CA GLN A 228 -4.34 25.17 -8.55
C GLN A 228 -2.93 25.76 -8.37
N ASP A 229 -2.82 27.08 -8.38
CA ASP A 229 -1.58 27.82 -8.18
C ASP A 229 -0.93 27.46 -6.84
N GLN A 230 -1.75 27.31 -5.79
CA GLN A 230 -1.30 26.93 -4.46
C GLN A 230 -0.88 25.45 -4.39
N LEU A 231 -1.58 24.55 -5.10
CA LEU A 231 -1.18 23.15 -5.24
C LEU A 231 0.16 23.03 -5.96
N ILE A 232 0.32 23.71 -7.10
CA ILE A 232 1.57 23.73 -7.87
C ILE A 232 2.70 24.29 -7.00
N LYS A 233 2.47 25.42 -6.32
CA LYS A 233 3.45 26.00 -5.40
C LYS A 233 3.84 25.02 -4.29
N HIS A 234 2.85 24.36 -3.67
CA HIS A 234 3.11 23.37 -2.63
C HIS A 234 3.96 22.21 -3.15
N ILE A 235 3.69 21.74 -4.37
CA ILE A 235 4.49 20.71 -5.03
C ILE A 235 5.89 21.21 -5.32
N ASP A 236 6.07 22.41 -5.87
CA ASP A 236 7.40 22.91 -6.20
C ASP A 236 8.26 23.13 -4.95
N ASP A 237 7.67 23.66 -3.87
CA ASP A 237 8.34 23.83 -2.58
C ASP A 237 8.73 22.47 -1.94
N ASN A 238 7.97 21.40 -2.21
CA ASN A 238 8.10 20.09 -1.56
C ASN A 238 8.27 18.94 -2.58
N LYS A 239 8.91 19.20 -3.72
CA LYS A 239 8.81 18.33 -4.90
C LYS A 239 9.22 16.89 -4.66
N LYS A 240 10.33 16.70 -3.93
CA LYS A 240 10.83 15.37 -3.55
C LYS A 240 9.80 14.64 -2.68
N GLU A 241 9.34 15.28 -1.61
CA GLU A 241 8.38 14.70 -0.67
C GLU A 241 7.04 14.41 -1.34
N PHE A 242 6.56 15.29 -2.21
CA PHE A 242 5.33 15.08 -2.96
C PHE A 242 5.44 13.90 -3.91
N ILE A 243 6.53 13.81 -4.70
CA ILE A 243 6.75 12.66 -5.58
C ILE A 243 6.85 11.38 -4.74
N GLU A 244 7.61 11.38 -3.64
CA GLU A 244 7.71 10.24 -2.70
C GLU A 244 6.42 9.98 -1.91
N SER A 245 5.44 10.89 -1.91
CA SER A 245 4.11 10.63 -1.33
C SER A 245 3.28 9.72 -2.22
N PHE A 246 3.68 9.61 -3.49
CA PHE A 246 3.03 8.79 -4.51
C PHE A 246 4.02 7.81 -5.17
N ALA A 247 5.23 7.70 -4.61
CA ALA A 247 6.35 6.90 -5.12
C ALA A 247 7.23 6.35 -4.00
N ALA A 248 8.01 5.32 -4.36
CA ALA A 248 9.16 4.73 -3.65
C ALA A 248 8.87 3.53 -2.75
N ILE A 249 8.54 2.41 -3.40
CA ILE A 249 9.09 1.12 -2.99
C ILE A 249 10.01 0.68 -4.12
N GLU A 250 11.29 1.00 -4.00
CA GLU A 250 12.33 0.42 -4.87
C GLU A 250 12.87 -0.81 -4.14
N GLN A 251 12.96 -1.93 -4.88
CA GLN A 251 13.48 -3.21 -4.40
C GLN A 251 14.99 -3.25 -4.53
#